data_AF-A0A955CLF1-F1
#
_entry.id   AF-A0A955CLF1-F1
#
_cell.length_a   1.000
_cell.length_b   1.000
_cell.length_c   1.000
_cell.angle_alpha   90.00
_cell.angle_beta   90.00
_cell.angle_gamma   90.00
#
_symmetry.space_group_name_H-M   'P 1'
#
loop_
_entity.id
_entity.type
_entity.pdbx_description
1 polymer ?
#
loop_
_entity_poly.entity_id
_entity_poly.type
_entity_poly.pdbx_seq_one_letter_code
_entity_poly.pdbx_strand_id
1 'polypeptide(L)'
;MTEKRTIPCPGCGLAVPDIDAPTHAYIGAAPGCWEIYGRVLAREYGELRNPPFHRLTVDAYAAQHPGTESRRSTQSVAGHLIALHLVFEQGLAPEVVTKLMPAIVSKAESFRWLMPPSFVGTFTVESVANAKSAEDHERAARRWAESVWRAWGEHHETVRGWAGAHTLR
;
A
#
# COMPACT_ATOMS: atom_id res chain seq x y z
N MET A 1 3.45 20.95 28.55
CA MET A 1 3.15 19.81 27.65
C MET A 1 4.29 19.75 26.66
N THR A 2 5.15 18.74 26.75
CA THR A 2 6.29 18.62 25.84
C THR A 2 5.77 18.27 24.46
N GLU A 3 5.98 19.16 23.49
CA GLU A 3 5.62 18.92 22.09
C GLU A 3 6.35 17.66 21.62
N LYS A 4 5.58 16.67 21.12
CA LYS A 4 6.17 15.42 20.63
C LYS A 4 6.95 15.72 19.36
N ARG A 5 8.26 15.43 19.36
CA ARG A 5 9.13 15.57 18.18
C ARG A 5 8.58 14.73 17.03
N THR A 6 8.59 15.28 15.82
CA THR A 6 8.18 14.60 14.59
C THR A 6 9.31 14.55 13.57
N ILE A 7 9.32 13.49 12.75
CA ILE A 7 10.24 13.32 11.61
C ILE A 7 9.44 13.01 10.34
N PRO A 8 9.93 13.39 9.14
CA PRO A 8 9.30 12.95 7.90
C PRO A 8 9.53 11.45 7.69
N CYS A 9 8.47 10.71 7.36
CA CYS A 9 8.56 9.31 6.97
C CYS A 9 9.33 9.19 5.64
N PRO A 10 10.37 8.34 5.53
CA PRO A 10 11.16 8.21 4.31
C PRO A 10 10.36 7.64 3.12
N GLY A 11 9.29 6.88 3.37
CA GLY A 11 8.44 6.34 2.30
C GLY A 11 7.42 7.35 1.77
N CYS A 12 6.57 7.89 2.65
CA CYS A 12 5.44 8.71 2.23
C CYS A 12 5.59 10.23 2.49
N GLY A 13 6.64 10.67 3.20
CA GLY A 13 6.86 12.08 3.55
C GLY A 13 5.99 12.62 4.70
N LEU A 14 5.06 11.83 5.24
CA LEU A 14 4.23 12.22 6.38
C LEU A 14 5.09 12.57 7.61
N ALA A 15 4.81 13.71 8.26
CA ALA A 15 5.40 14.03 9.56
C ALA A 15 4.79 13.12 10.63
N VAL A 16 5.60 12.22 11.19
CA VAL A 16 5.17 11.20 12.16
C VAL A 16 5.93 11.32 13.46
N PRO A 17 5.41 10.79 14.59
CA PRO A 17 6.14 10.78 15.85
C PRO A 17 7.53 10.16 15.70
N ASP A 18 8.53 10.86 16.26
CA ASP A 18 9.89 10.34 16.34
C ASP A 18 10.02 9.44 17.56
N ILE A 19 9.86 8.14 17.32
CA ILE A 19 9.82 7.11 18.35
C ILE A 19 10.78 5.98 17.97
N ASP A 20 11.35 5.36 19.01
CA ASP A 20 12.10 4.11 18.86
C ASP A 20 11.12 2.95 19.02
N ALA A 21 10.62 2.43 17.91
CA ALA A 21 9.63 1.35 17.87
C ALA A 21 9.90 0.40 16.69
N PRO A 22 9.41 -0.85 16.76
CA PRO A 22 9.61 -1.81 15.68
C PRO A 22 9.05 -1.33 14.34
N THR A 23 9.76 -1.65 13.26
CA THR A 23 9.28 -1.52 11.88
C THR A 23 9.29 -2.88 11.19
N HIS A 24 8.62 -2.97 10.05
CA HIS A 24 8.66 -4.17 9.23
C HIS A 24 9.94 -4.23 8.41
N ALA A 25 10.61 -5.39 8.37
CA ALA A 25 11.98 -5.56 7.90
C ALA A 25 12.29 -5.14 6.45
N TYR A 26 11.28 -4.92 5.60
CA TYR A 26 11.44 -4.51 4.20
C TYR A 26 10.42 -3.44 3.76
N ILE A 27 9.76 -2.79 4.72
CA ILE A 27 8.90 -1.64 4.45
C ILE A 27 9.68 -0.38 4.79
N GLY A 28 9.80 0.52 3.82
CA GLY A 28 10.55 1.78 3.94
C GLY A 28 9.81 2.85 4.73
N ALA A 29 9.34 2.54 5.94
CA ALA A 29 8.56 3.44 6.78
C ALA A 29 9.32 3.81 8.06
N ALA A 30 9.14 5.05 8.52
CA ALA A 30 9.56 5.45 9.86
C ALA A 30 8.70 4.72 10.93
N PRO A 31 9.25 4.44 12.13
CA PRO A 31 8.52 3.79 13.22
C PRO A 31 7.16 4.42 13.53
N GLY A 32 7.07 5.76 13.58
CA GLY A 32 5.78 6.45 13.80
C GLY A 32 4.75 6.22 12.69
N CYS A 33 5.18 6.06 11.43
CA CYS A 33 4.27 5.75 10.31
C CYS A 33 3.75 4.31 10.41
N TRP A 34 4.65 3.38 10.78
CA TRP A 34 4.28 1.98 11.04
C TRP A 34 3.29 1.85 12.21
N GLU A 35 3.45 2.66 13.26
CA GLU A 35 2.52 2.72 14.38
C GLU A 35 1.13 3.22 13.96
N ILE A 36 1.05 4.29 13.13
CA ILE A 36 -0.22 4.77 12.57
C ILE A 36 -0.89 3.67 11.75
N TYR A 37 -0.13 3.00 10.88
CA TYR A 37 -0.62 1.88 10.09
C TYR A 37 -1.13 0.72 10.97
N GLY A 38 -0.41 0.37 12.03
CA GLY A 38 -0.85 -0.63 13.00
C GLY A 38 -2.19 -0.30 13.64
N ARG A 39 -2.46 0.97 13.96
CA ARG A 39 -3.79 1.41 14.45
C ARG A 39 -4.89 1.25 13.41
N VAL A 40 -4.61 1.57 12.14
CA VAL A 40 -5.54 1.35 11.03
C VAL A 40 -5.87 -0.13 10.91
N LEU A 41 -4.87 -1.01 10.93
CA LEU A 41 -5.08 -2.46 10.86
C LEU A 41 -5.85 -3.00 12.08
N ALA A 42 -5.52 -2.53 13.28
CA ALA A 42 -6.23 -2.95 14.50
C ALA A 42 -7.72 -2.59 14.43
N ARG A 43 -8.06 -1.41 13.90
CA ARG A 43 -9.44 -1.00 13.66
C ARG A 43 -10.14 -1.88 12.61
N GLU A 44 -9.45 -2.15 11.50
CA GLU A 44 -9.99 -2.98 10.41
C GLU A 44 -10.30 -4.41 10.87
N TYR A 45 -9.39 -5.06 11.60
CA TYR A 45 -9.62 -6.42 12.11
C TYR A 45 -10.58 -6.46 13.30
N GLY A 46 -10.57 -5.43 14.16
CA GLY A 46 -11.43 -5.34 15.34
C GLY A 46 -12.82 -4.79 15.02
N GLU A 47 -12.94 -3.46 15.00
CA GLU A 47 -14.22 -2.75 14.88
C GLU A 47 -14.93 -3.07 13.56
N LEU A 48 -14.20 -3.11 12.44
CA LEU A 48 -14.77 -3.28 11.10
C LEU A 48 -14.85 -4.76 10.67
N ARG A 49 -14.33 -5.68 11.49
CA ARG A 49 -14.38 -7.13 11.28
C ARG A 49 -13.86 -7.60 9.91
N ASN A 50 -12.64 -7.19 9.56
CA ASN A 50 -11.94 -7.53 8.32
C ASN A 50 -12.74 -7.16 7.06
N PRO A 51 -12.92 -5.86 6.78
CA PRO A 51 -13.79 -5.40 5.71
C PRO A 51 -13.24 -5.76 4.32
N PRO A 52 -14.10 -5.88 3.28
CA PRO A 52 -13.67 -6.22 1.92
C PRO A 52 -12.58 -5.31 1.34
N PHE A 53 -12.59 -4.02 1.70
CA PHE A 53 -11.61 -3.04 1.24
C PHE A 53 -10.24 -3.11 1.94
N HIS A 54 -10.06 -3.95 2.98
CA HIS A 54 -8.80 -4.08 3.75
C HIS A 54 -7.57 -4.25 2.83
N ARG A 55 -7.76 -4.96 1.71
CA ARG A 55 -6.74 -5.12 0.69
C ARG A 55 -6.17 -3.78 0.19
N LEU A 56 -7.01 -2.77 -0.03
CA LEU A 56 -6.59 -1.45 -0.51
C LEU A 56 -5.66 -0.77 0.49
N THR A 57 -5.94 -0.90 1.79
CA THR A 57 -5.11 -0.38 2.87
C THR A 57 -3.72 -1.01 2.85
N VAL A 58 -3.65 -2.35 2.71
CA VAL A 58 -2.37 -3.08 2.67
C VAL A 58 -1.58 -2.77 1.39
N ASP A 59 -2.24 -2.82 0.23
CA ASP A 59 -1.60 -2.59 -1.06
C ASP A 59 -1.09 -1.15 -1.18
N ALA A 60 -1.87 -0.16 -0.73
CA ALA A 60 -1.45 1.25 -0.71
C ALA A 60 -0.24 1.47 0.21
N TYR A 61 -0.28 0.91 1.42
CA TYR A 61 0.80 1.11 2.38
C TYR A 61 2.12 0.53 1.88
N ALA A 62 2.11 -0.71 1.39
CA ALA A 62 3.32 -1.37 0.91
C ALA A 62 3.87 -0.71 -0.38
N ALA A 63 3.00 -0.32 -1.32
CA ALA A 63 3.43 0.36 -2.55
C ALA A 63 3.91 1.80 -2.31
N GLN A 64 3.47 2.47 -1.23
CA GLN A 64 3.97 3.79 -0.82
C GLN A 64 5.23 3.71 0.04
N HIS A 65 5.58 2.53 0.57
CA HIS A 65 6.76 2.32 1.43
C HIS A 65 7.64 1.17 0.91
N PRO A 66 8.17 1.28 -0.32
CA PRO A 66 8.82 0.17 -1.04
C PRO A 66 10.13 -0.34 -0.42
N GLY A 67 10.66 0.31 0.61
CA GLY A 67 11.93 -0.08 1.23
C GLY A 67 13.13 0.23 0.33
N THR A 68 14.12 -0.66 0.34
CA THR A 68 15.30 -0.58 -0.52
C THR A 68 15.30 -1.71 -1.56
N GLU A 69 16.10 -1.56 -2.61
CA GLU A 69 16.28 -2.59 -3.62
C GLU A 69 16.75 -3.91 -2.98
N SER A 70 15.87 -4.90 -3.00
CA SER A 70 16.13 -6.25 -2.51
C SER A 70 15.09 -7.21 -3.09
N ARG A 71 15.41 -8.51 -3.13
CA ARG A 71 14.43 -9.53 -3.57
C ARG A 71 13.10 -9.42 -2.83
N ARG A 72 13.11 -9.19 -1.50
CA ARG A 72 11.87 -9.15 -0.71
C ARG A 72 11.04 -7.91 -1.04
N SER A 73 11.68 -6.74 -1.07
CA SER A 73 11.03 -5.48 -1.44
C SER A 73 10.46 -5.52 -2.85
N THR A 74 11.24 -5.99 -3.82
CA THR A 74 10.82 -6.15 -5.21
C THR A 74 9.56 -7.02 -5.32
N GLN A 75 9.54 -8.16 -4.65
CA GLN A 75 8.42 -9.09 -4.71
C GLN A 75 7.16 -8.53 -4.03
N SER A 76 7.34 -7.86 -2.89
CA SER A 76 6.24 -7.18 -2.18
C SER A 76 5.64 -6.08 -3.06
N VAL A 77 6.45 -5.12 -3.50
CA VAL A 77 5.99 -3.98 -4.30
C VAL A 77 5.32 -4.44 -5.60
N ALA A 78 5.92 -5.39 -6.33
CA ALA A 78 5.33 -5.90 -7.57
C ALA A 78 3.94 -6.53 -7.33
N GLY A 79 3.80 -7.37 -6.29
CA GLY A 79 2.51 -7.97 -5.94
C GLY A 79 1.45 -6.93 -5.60
N HIS A 80 1.79 -5.92 -4.79
CA HIS A 80 0.85 -4.85 -4.42
C HIS A 80 0.49 -3.97 -5.62
N LEU A 81 1.43 -3.66 -6.52
CA LEU A 81 1.14 -2.91 -7.74
C LEU A 81 0.24 -3.66 -8.72
N ILE A 82 0.46 -4.97 -8.91
CA ILE A 82 -0.43 -5.82 -9.71
C ILE A 82 -1.85 -5.79 -9.16
N ALA A 83 -1.99 -5.86 -7.83
CA ALA A 83 -3.29 -5.81 -7.21
C ALA A 83 -4.00 -4.45 -7.39
N LEU A 84 -3.27 -3.34 -7.24
CA LEU A 84 -3.80 -2.01 -7.49
C LEU A 84 -4.22 -1.83 -8.96
N HIS A 85 -3.44 -2.34 -9.91
CA HIS A 85 -3.81 -2.39 -11.33
C HIS A 85 -5.14 -3.14 -11.54
N LEU A 86 -5.28 -4.34 -10.96
CA LEU A 86 -6.50 -5.15 -11.10
C LEU A 86 -7.74 -4.43 -10.53
N VAL A 87 -7.59 -3.69 -9.43
CA VAL A 87 -8.71 -2.91 -8.88
C VAL A 87 -9.02 -1.68 -9.74
N PHE A 88 -8.02 -0.85 -10.05
CA PHE A 88 -8.25 0.49 -10.59
C PHE A 88 -8.33 0.56 -12.11
N GLU A 89 -7.70 -0.37 -12.83
CA GLU A 89 -7.76 -0.40 -14.30
C GLU A 89 -8.68 -1.51 -14.80
N GLN A 90 -8.73 -2.66 -14.13
CA GLN A 90 -9.60 -3.79 -14.52
C GLN A 90 -10.95 -3.81 -13.77
N GLY A 91 -11.15 -2.89 -12.81
CA GLY A 91 -12.42 -2.74 -12.11
C GLY A 91 -12.80 -3.92 -11.20
N LEU A 92 -11.84 -4.78 -10.86
CA LEU A 92 -12.12 -5.94 -10.00
C LEU A 92 -12.34 -5.50 -8.55
N ALA A 93 -13.28 -6.16 -7.86
CA ALA A 93 -13.52 -5.94 -6.45
C ALA A 93 -12.29 -6.39 -5.61
N PRO A 94 -11.88 -5.66 -4.56
CA PRO A 94 -10.67 -5.97 -3.79
C PRO A 94 -10.66 -7.39 -3.19
N GLU A 95 -11.82 -7.91 -2.78
CA GLU A 95 -11.99 -9.28 -2.27
C GLU A 95 -11.82 -10.35 -3.36
N VAL A 96 -12.14 -10.02 -4.62
CA VAL A 96 -11.86 -10.90 -5.78
C VAL A 96 -10.36 -10.90 -6.05
N VAL A 97 -9.72 -9.73 -6.07
CA VAL A 97 -8.27 -9.60 -6.26
C VAL A 97 -7.52 -10.40 -5.20
N THR A 98 -7.92 -10.36 -3.93
CA THR A 98 -7.34 -11.19 -2.86
C THR A 98 -7.31 -12.68 -3.18
N LYS A 99 -8.35 -13.21 -3.82
CA LYS A 99 -8.40 -14.62 -4.20
C LYS A 99 -7.52 -14.93 -5.41
N LEU A 100 -7.33 -13.98 -6.32
CA LEU A 100 -6.56 -14.16 -7.55
C LEU A 100 -5.04 -14.04 -7.34
N MET A 101 -4.60 -13.20 -6.40
CA MET A 101 -3.18 -12.86 -6.24
C MET A 101 -2.23 -14.07 -6.12
N PRO A 102 -2.51 -15.13 -5.33
CA PRO A 102 -1.60 -16.27 -5.26
C PRO A 102 -1.36 -16.94 -6.61
N ALA A 103 -2.39 -17.03 -7.45
CA ALA A 103 -2.30 -17.63 -8.79
C ALA A 103 -1.55 -16.73 -9.78
N ILE A 104 -1.65 -15.41 -9.63
CA ILE A 104 -0.95 -14.44 -10.50
C ILE A 104 0.52 -14.35 -10.12
N VAL A 105 0.83 -14.18 -8.83
CA VAL A 105 2.20 -14.01 -8.34
C VAL A 105 3.03 -15.28 -8.52
N SER A 106 2.43 -16.47 -8.38
CA SER A 106 3.16 -17.75 -8.55
C SER A 106 3.62 -18.02 -9.98
N LYS A 107 3.00 -17.37 -10.97
CA LYS A 107 3.29 -17.57 -12.39
C LYS A 107 4.08 -16.40 -13.01
N ALA A 108 4.25 -15.30 -12.28
CA ALA A 108 5.02 -14.17 -12.78
C ALA A 108 6.52 -14.52 -12.85
N GLU A 109 7.08 -14.52 -14.05
CA GLU A 109 8.51 -14.67 -14.25
C GLU A 109 9.23 -13.40 -13.75
N SER A 110 10.13 -13.59 -12.78
CA SER A 110 11.09 -12.61 -12.25
C SER A 110 10.63 -11.14 -12.23
N PHE A 111 9.97 -10.72 -11.14
CA PHE A 111 9.83 -9.30 -10.86
C PHE A 111 11.21 -8.62 -10.77
N ARG A 112 11.32 -7.44 -11.37
CA ARG A 112 12.49 -6.57 -11.26
C ARG A 112 12.18 -5.39 -10.36
N TRP A 113 13.22 -4.85 -9.73
CA TRP A 113 13.08 -3.62 -8.95
C TRP A 113 12.60 -2.48 -9.85
N LEU A 114 11.62 -1.72 -9.36
CA LEU A 114 11.15 -0.50 -9.99
C LEU A 114 11.57 0.66 -9.11
N MET A 115 12.19 1.66 -9.72
CA MET A 115 12.52 2.89 -9.01
C MET A 115 11.24 3.56 -8.51
N PRO A 116 11.06 3.73 -7.19
CA PRO A 116 9.87 4.36 -6.66
C PRO A 116 9.67 5.79 -7.18
N PRO A 117 8.43 6.19 -7.48
CA PRO A 117 8.12 7.58 -7.79
C PRO A 117 8.24 8.45 -6.54
N SER A 118 8.16 9.77 -6.74
CA SER A 118 7.90 10.69 -5.63
C SER A 118 6.44 10.52 -5.16
N PHE A 119 6.25 10.40 -3.84
CA PHE A 119 4.92 10.33 -3.21
C PHE A 119 4.44 11.69 -2.69
N VAL A 120 5.16 12.78 -2.96
CA VAL A 120 4.76 14.14 -2.59
C VAL A 120 3.38 14.45 -3.16
N GLY A 121 2.45 14.88 -2.32
CA GLY A 121 1.07 15.22 -2.72
C GLY A 121 0.11 14.04 -2.83
N THR A 122 0.57 12.80 -2.60
CA THR A 122 -0.33 11.65 -2.45
C THR A 122 -1.05 11.66 -1.10
N PHE A 123 -2.20 11.01 -0.99
CA PHE A 123 -2.77 10.71 0.33
C PHE A 123 -1.85 9.74 1.06
N THR A 124 -1.92 9.73 2.39
CA THR A 124 -1.13 8.83 3.23
C THR A 124 -2.05 8.05 4.16
N VAL A 125 -1.46 7.13 4.92
CA VAL A 125 -2.14 6.37 5.99
C VAL A 125 -2.86 7.28 7.00
N GLU A 126 -2.42 8.53 7.17
CA GLU A 126 -3.07 9.51 8.05
C GLU A 126 -4.53 9.77 7.65
N SER A 127 -4.82 9.79 6.34
CA SER A 127 -6.18 10.02 5.85
C SER A 127 -7.16 8.94 6.33
N VAL A 128 -6.71 7.69 6.38
CA VAL A 128 -7.48 6.55 6.88
C VAL A 128 -7.55 6.56 8.40
N ALA A 129 -6.43 6.83 9.06
CA ALA A 129 -6.37 6.90 10.53
C ALA A 129 -7.31 7.97 11.12
N ASN A 130 -7.56 9.05 10.38
CA ASN A 130 -8.44 10.14 10.80
C ASN A 130 -9.93 9.93 10.47
N ALA A 131 -10.29 8.87 9.75
CA ALA A 131 -11.67 8.58 9.36
C ALA A 131 -12.58 8.35 10.58
N LYS A 132 -13.77 8.97 10.58
CA LYS A 132 -14.67 8.97 11.75
C LYS A 132 -15.73 7.86 11.72
N SER A 133 -16.04 7.35 10.54
CA SER A 133 -17.00 6.27 10.33
C SER A 133 -16.39 5.14 9.49
N ALA A 134 -17.07 4.00 9.42
CA ALA A 134 -16.68 2.90 8.53
C ALA A 134 -16.70 3.32 7.05
N GLU A 135 -17.69 4.10 6.64
CA GLU A 135 -17.82 4.62 5.28
C GLU A 135 -16.72 5.64 4.94
N ASP A 136 -16.36 6.52 5.88
CA ASP A 136 -15.21 7.42 5.71
C ASP A 136 -13.89 6.65 5.61
N HIS A 137 -13.76 5.57 6.38
CA HIS A 137 -12.55 4.73 6.37
C HIS A 137 -12.40 4.05 5.01
N GLU A 138 -13.47 3.46 4.49
CA GLU A 138 -13.50 2.87 3.16
C GLU A 138 -13.14 3.89 2.06
N ARG A 139 -13.79 5.06 2.09
CA ARG A 139 -13.51 6.15 1.13
C ARG A 139 -12.07 6.63 1.21
N ALA A 140 -11.52 6.78 2.42
CA ALA A 140 -10.14 7.19 2.62
C ALA A 140 -9.16 6.13 2.09
N ALA A 141 -9.38 4.85 2.41
CA ALA A 141 -8.55 3.74 1.95
C ALA A 141 -8.54 3.66 0.41
N ARG A 142 -9.71 3.81 -0.23
CA ARG A 142 -9.83 3.81 -1.69
C ARG A 142 -9.12 4.99 -2.33
N ARG A 143 -9.32 6.22 -1.82
CA ARG A 143 -8.64 7.42 -2.35
C ARG A 143 -7.14 7.35 -2.19
N TRP A 144 -6.68 6.80 -1.06
CA TRP A 144 -5.26 6.60 -0.82
C TRP A 144 -4.66 5.60 -1.80
N ALA A 145 -5.24 4.41 -1.92
CA ALA A 145 -4.80 3.39 -2.86
C ALA A 145 -4.80 3.89 -4.32
N GLU A 146 -5.81 4.66 -4.72
CA GLU A 146 -5.89 5.24 -6.06
C GLU A 146 -4.79 6.29 -6.28
N SER A 147 -4.51 7.14 -5.30
CA SER A 147 -3.44 8.14 -5.41
C SER A 147 -2.05 7.51 -5.48
N VAL A 148 -1.82 6.43 -4.73
CA VAL A 148 -0.57 5.65 -4.79
C VAL A 148 -0.45 4.99 -6.15
N TRP A 149 -1.51 4.34 -6.65
CA TRP A 149 -1.50 3.75 -8.00
C TRP A 149 -1.15 4.78 -9.08
N ARG A 150 -1.76 5.97 -9.03
CA ARG A 150 -1.46 7.06 -9.96
C ARG A 150 -0.02 7.54 -9.89
N ALA A 151 0.57 7.62 -8.68
CA ALA A 151 1.98 8.00 -8.52
C ALA A 151 2.92 7.04 -9.23
N TRP A 152 2.57 5.75 -9.30
CA TRP A 152 3.32 4.72 -10.03
C TRP A 152 3.11 4.75 -11.57
N GLY A 153 2.52 5.81 -12.12
CA GLY A 153 2.15 5.95 -13.54
C GLY A 153 3.21 5.56 -14.56
N GLU A 154 4.47 5.94 -14.33
CA GLU A 154 5.59 5.62 -15.24
C GLU A 154 5.84 4.12 -15.38
N HIS A 155 5.40 3.32 -14.40
CA HIS A 155 5.60 1.88 -14.36
C HIS A 155 4.36 1.06 -14.72
N HIS A 156 3.23 1.72 -15.07
CA HIS A 156 1.96 1.03 -15.34
C HIS A 156 2.10 -0.03 -16.44
N GLU A 157 2.80 0.25 -17.54
CA GLU A 157 3.04 -0.74 -18.61
C GLU A 157 3.79 -1.98 -18.12
N THR A 158 4.74 -1.81 -17.21
CA THR A 158 5.47 -2.93 -16.62
C THR A 158 4.55 -3.78 -15.74
N VAL A 159 3.74 -3.13 -14.91
CA VAL A 159 2.78 -3.80 -14.02
C VAL A 159 1.70 -4.53 -14.83
N ARG A 160 1.21 -3.91 -15.91
CA ARG A 160 0.30 -4.54 -16.89
C ARG A 160 0.94 -5.76 -17.52
N GLY A 161 2.22 -5.70 -17.89
CA GLY A 161 2.94 -6.88 -18.41
C GLY A 161 2.98 -8.04 -17.41
N TRP A 162 3.23 -7.75 -16.13
CA TRP A 162 3.21 -8.77 -15.08
C TRP A 162 1.82 -9.36 -14.84
N ALA A 163 0.78 -8.53 -14.88
CA ALA A 163 -0.62 -8.97 -14.75
C ALA A 163 -1.10 -9.73 -16.01
N GLY A 164 -0.72 -9.25 -17.19
CA GLY A 164 -1.18 -9.64 -18.52
C GLY A 164 -0.59 -10.94 -19.05
N ALA A 165 0.55 -11.41 -18.50
CA ALA A 165 0.93 -12.82 -18.62
C ALA A 165 -0.17 -13.78 -18.10
N HIS A 166 -1.20 -13.26 -17.42
CA HIS A 166 -2.26 -14.02 -16.75
C HIS A 166 -3.68 -13.54 -17.06
N THR A 167 -3.87 -12.60 -17.99
CA THR A 167 -5.21 -12.12 -18.41
C THR A 167 -5.49 -12.53 -19.86
N LEU A 168 -5.45 -13.83 -20.15
CA LEU A 168 -6.07 -14.38 -21.35
C LEU A 168 -6.85 -15.65 -20.99
N ARG A 169 -8.17 -15.56 -21.24
CA ARG A 169 -9.27 -16.53 -21.10
C ARG A 169 -10.03 -16.50 -19.78
#